data_AF-A0A4R0S2H9-F1
#
_entry.id   AF-A0A4R0S2H9-F1
#
_cell.length_a   1.000
_cell.length_b   1.000
_cell.length_c   1.000
_cell.angle_alpha   90.00
_cell.angle_beta   90.00
_cell.angle_gamma   90.00
#
_symmetry.space_group_name_H-M   'P 1'
#
loop_
_entity.id
_entity.type
_entity.pdbx_description
1 polymer ?
#
loop_
_entity_poly.entity_id
_entity_poly.type
_entity_poly.pdbx_seq_one_letter_code
_entity_poly.pdbx_strand_id
1 'polypeptide(L)'
;MPDEIPDSPSPCNPNPLPSVRIWPEFMSTTPTRREPWSSAGTVGQIQTQPNSLTTEYFVQPCPPKSLSESKTSTATLLLKPQPRDADHWSKEVHVLWDDIVTMRWAVVPSSSVKLLMIPLILWSAWEAMVPYVATDSWNPFTPFLFISHLMPDSSQDDPQYRKGWFDLLFVAYYIIFWSCIRQTLILHVFLPVAKHFRVREARVERFGEQGYAMLYFAVMGAWGVRIMGQLPTWWYRTEVYWNSYPQWTIPPELKAYYLMQMAYWLQQILVLVLGLEKPRKDYAELVAHHMVTIWLVAGSYVVNMTYIGNAVFVSMDIPDVFLAASLLLNYIKADRAKVVVFVTLLFVWAYFRHYLNLVMMWSLWTQYGLIPEFARRFSPLDGVWAPGWGKYLMFTSLLLLQCLQIAWFSLMLRIGYRAVTSSTVSDSRESDDEDEDEACDDAAAATKSG
;
A
#
# COMPACT_ATOMS: atom_id res chain seq x y z
N MET A 1 58.12 41.47 -33.21
CA MET A 1 57.38 40.66 -34.21
C MET A 1 56.99 39.36 -33.55
N PRO A 2 55.75 38.90 -33.75
CA PRO A 2 54.82 38.64 -32.65
C PRO A 2 54.33 37.18 -32.57
N ASP A 3 53.81 36.87 -31.39
CA ASP A 3 52.70 35.98 -31.00
C ASP A 3 52.14 35.00 -32.04
N GLU A 4 52.21 33.69 -31.71
CA GLU A 4 51.25 32.69 -32.19
C GLU A 4 50.65 31.92 -31.00
N ILE A 5 49.35 32.11 -30.84
CA ILE A 5 48.43 31.41 -29.94
C ILE A 5 48.03 30.09 -30.64
N PRO A 6 48.05 28.92 -29.97
CA PRO A 6 47.40 27.74 -30.54
C PRO A 6 45.90 27.77 -30.29
N ASP A 7 45.16 27.55 -31.38
CA ASP A 7 43.71 27.58 -31.51
C ASP A 7 42.95 26.70 -30.50
N SER A 8 41.81 27.23 -30.05
CA SER A 8 40.78 26.50 -29.31
C SER A 8 40.01 25.54 -30.24
N PRO A 9 39.66 24.32 -29.80
CA PRO A 9 38.76 23.47 -30.57
C PRO A 9 37.33 24.01 -30.49
N SER A 10 36.74 24.23 -31.66
CA SER A 10 35.35 24.61 -31.86
C SER A 10 34.36 23.53 -31.36
N PRO A 11 33.16 23.91 -30.88
CA PRO A 11 32.20 22.98 -30.34
C PRO A 11 31.56 22.15 -31.46
N CYS A 12 31.64 20.82 -31.34
CA CYS A 12 30.92 19.89 -32.20
C CYS A 12 29.41 20.13 -32.07
N ASN A 13 28.78 20.42 -33.20
CA ASN A 13 27.35 20.54 -33.42
C ASN A 13 26.67 19.17 -33.22
N PRO A 14 25.70 19.01 -32.30
CA PRO A 14 24.92 17.78 -32.22
C PRO A 14 23.86 17.79 -33.31
N ASN A 15 24.04 16.96 -34.35
CA ASN A 15 22.97 16.65 -35.28
C ASN A 15 21.75 16.09 -34.51
N PRO A 16 20.52 16.52 -34.83
CA PRO A 16 19.32 16.04 -34.15
C PRO A 16 19.07 14.56 -34.49
N LEU A 17 18.93 13.75 -33.45
CA LEU A 17 18.42 12.37 -33.57
C LEU A 17 17.01 12.38 -34.17
N PRO A 18 16.66 11.39 -35.01
CA PRO A 18 15.38 11.37 -35.70
C PRO A 18 14.22 11.21 -34.69
N SER A 19 13.21 12.07 -34.81
CA SER A 19 11.97 11.98 -34.06
C SER A 19 11.21 10.71 -34.45
N VAL A 20 11.30 9.69 -33.60
CA VAL A 20 10.44 8.51 -33.72
C VAL A 20 9.04 8.92 -33.26
N ARG A 21 8.21 9.28 -34.24
CA ARG A 21 6.77 9.48 -34.11
C ARG A 21 6.15 8.21 -33.55
N ILE A 22 5.57 8.30 -32.36
CA ILE A 22 4.67 7.27 -31.83
C ILE A 22 3.31 7.50 -32.51
N TRP A 23 2.85 6.51 -33.28
CA TRP A 23 1.54 6.35 -33.95
C TRP A 23 1.33 6.99 -35.34
N PRO A 24 0.89 6.19 -36.33
CA PRO A 24 -0.03 6.62 -37.38
C PRO A 24 -1.44 6.02 -37.18
N GLU A 25 -2.42 6.93 -37.24
CA GLU A 25 -3.76 6.84 -37.85
C GLU A 25 -4.66 5.60 -37.61
N PHE A 26 -5.76 5.83 -36.88
CA PHE A 26 -7.12 5.60 -37.41
C PHE A 26 -8.11 6.53 -36.67
N MET A 27 -8.50 7.64 -37.31
CA MET A 27 -9.63 8.49 -36.91
C MET A 27 -10.66 8.53 -38.04
N SER A 28 -11.92 8.23 -37.71
CA SER A 28 -13.16 8.93 -38.11
C SER A 28 -14.31 7.94 -37.84
N THR A 29 -15.41 8.30 -37.17
CA THR A 29 -16.30 9.41 -37.47
C THR A 29 -17.08 9.89 -36.23
N THR A 30 -17.18 11.21 -36.06
CA THR A 30 -18.24 11.88 -35.27
C THR A 30 -19.45 12.19 -36.16
N PRO A 31 -20.65 12.42 -35.60
CA PRO A 31 -21.11 13.82 -35.50
C PRO A 31 -21.92 14.18 -34.23
N THR A 32 -21.51 15.29 -33.62
CA THR A 32 -22.27 16.44 -33.06
C THR A 32 -23.76 16.33 -32.67
N ARG A 33 -24.11 16.79 -31.44
CA ARG A 33 -25.07 17.90 -31.23
C ARG A 33 -25.00 18.55 -29.83
N ARG A 34 -25.19 19.88 -29.86
CA ARG A 34 -25.24 20.95 -28.84
C ARG A 34 -26.68 21.10 -28.28
N GLU A 35 -26.97 21.41 -27.00
CA GLU A 35 -27.15 22.75 -26.35
C GLU A 35 -27.90 22.62 -24.98
N PRO A 36 -27.99 23.71 -24.15
CA PRO A 36 -28.06 23.69 -22.68
C PRO A 36 -29.46 23.96 -22.09
N TRP A 37 -29.60 23.85 -20.76
CA TRP A 37 -30.82 24.22 -20.02
C TRP A 37 -30.64 25.42 -19.09
N SER A 38 -31.61 26.31 -19.19
CA SER A 38 -31.78 27.60 -18.52
C SER A 38 -32.53 27.50 -17.19
N SER A 39 -32.29 28.52 -16.37
CA SER A 39 -32.99 28.98 -15.16
C SER A 39 -34.51 29.16 -15.26
N ALA A 40 -35.24 28.94 -14.15
CA ALA A 40 -36.17 29.90 -13.49
C ALA A 40 -37.12 29.21 -12.49
N GLY A 41 -37.46 29.89 -11.38
CA GLY A 41 -38.82 29.77 -10.78
C GLY A 41 -38.98 29.64 -9.25
N THR A 42 -38.90 30.78 -8.55
CA THR A 42 -39.91 31.30 -7.60
C THR A 42 -40.19 30.65 -6.22
N VAL A 43 -39.65 31.33 -5.19
CA VAL A 43 -40.24 31.89 -3.95
C VAL A 43 -41.65 31.48 -3.50
N GLY A 44 -41.78 31.15 -2.20
CA GLY A 44 -43.01 31.25 -1.40
C GLY A 44 -42.74 31.15 0.11
N GLN A 45 -42.80 32.28 0.82
CA GLN A 45 -42.72 32.41 2.29
C GLN A 45 -43.98 31.86 2.99
N ILE A 46 -43.88 31.55 4.29
CA ILE A 46 -44.73 32.11 5.38
C ILE A 46 -44.10 31.75 6.73
N GLN A 47 -44.13 32.72 7.65
CA GLN A 47 -43.52 32.76 8.96
C GLN A 47 -44.61 33.09 9.98
N THR A 48 -44.68 32.38 11.11
CA THR A 48 -45.24 32.87 12.40
C THR A 48 -44.81 31.96 13.57
N GLN A 49 -44.34 32.60 14.64
CA GLN A 49 -43.99 32.12 16.00
C GLN A 49 -45.18 32.42 16.97
N PRO A 50 -45.11 32.33 18.33
CA PRO A 50 -44.36 31.50 19.31
C PRO A 50 -45.28 30.96 20.48
N ASN A 51 -44.66 30.47 21.59
CA ASN A 51 -45.16 30.26 22.98
C ASN A 51 -45.90 28.93 23.26
N SER A 52 -45.83 28.24 24.41
CA SER A 52 -45.14 28.38 25.70
C SER A 52 -45.45 27.15 26.58
N LEU A 53 -44.52 26.80 27.49
CA LEU A 53 -44.72 26.29 28.87
C LEU A 53 -45.36 24.89 29.16
N THR A 54 -44.49 24.01 29.70
CA THR A 54 -44.60 23.19 30.94
C THR A 54 -45.71 22.14 31.13
N THR A 55 -45.28 20.93 31.52
CA THR A 55 -45.55 20.23 32.81
C THR A 55 -45.80 18.72 32.63
N GLU A 56 -44.87 17.94 33.19
CA GLU A 56 -44.98 16.66 33.92
C GLU A 56 -45.68 15.40 33.38
N TYR A 57 -44.89 14.33 33.46
CA TYR A 57 -45.18 12.96 33.90
C TYR A 57 -46.53 12.32 33.54
N PHE A 58 -46.48 11.29 32.70
CA PHE A 58 -47.15 10.01 33.01
C PHE A 58 -46.44 8.86 32.28
N VAL A 59 -45.85 7.96 33.07
CA VAL A 59 -45.36 6.66 32.61
C VAL A 59 -46.57 5.74 32.45
N GLN A 60 -46.77 5.15 31.28
CA GLN A 60 -47.53 3.90 31.12
C GLN A 60 -47.02 3.05 29.94
N PRO A 61 -47.19 1.72 30.02
CA PRO A 61 -46.35 0.72 29.37
C PRO A 61 -46.82 0.35 27.96
N CYS A 62 -45.88 -0.08 27.10
CA CYS A 62 -46.16 -0.58 25.75
C CYS A 62 -47.05 -1.85 25.74
N PRO A 63 -48.08 -1.91 24.89
CA PRO A 63 -48.69 -3.15 24.42
C PRO A 63 -48.00 -3.65 23.11
N PRO A 64 -48.22 -4.92 22.71
CA PRO A 64 -47.37 -5.63 21.76
C PRO A 64 -47.60 -5.18 20.31
N LYS A 65 -46.51 -5.14 19.52
CA LYS A 65 -46.58 -4.83 18.07
C LYS A 65 -47.15 -6.01 17.29
N SER A 66 -48.26 -5.74 16.61
CA SER A 66 -48.78 -6.51 15.49
C SER A 66 -47.93 -6.31 14.22
N LEU A 67 -47.92 -7.35 13.39
CA LEU A 67 -47.38 -7.38 12.03
C LEU A 67 -48.27 -6.58 11.07
N SER A 68 -47.69 -5.70 10.25
CA SER A 68 -48.03 -5.57 8.82
C SER A 68 -47.00 -4.79 8.00
N GLU A 69 -46.59 -5.43 6.91
CA GLU A 69 -46.43 -4.91 5.55
C GLU A 69 -45.38 -3.84 5.20
N SER A 70 -44.22 -4.35 4.78
CA SER A 70 -43.63 -4.18 3.43
C SER A 70 -44.03 -2.95 2.62
N LYS A 71 -43.13 -1.97 2.55
CA LYS A 71 -42.95 -1.11 1.37
C LYS A 71 -41.59 -1.40 0.74
N THR A 72 -41.64 -2.05 -0.42
CA THR A 72 -40.53 -2.25 -1.35
C THR A 72 -40.03 -0.89 -1.84
N SER A 73 -38.80 -0.51 -1.47
CA SER A 73 -38.08 0.60 -2.08
C SER A 73 -36.89 0.04 -2.84
N THR A 74 -36.97 0.15 -4.16
CA THR A 74 -35.93 -0.11 -5.16
C THR A 74 -34.76 0.86 -4.96
N ALA A 75 -33.80 0.48 -4.12
CA ALA A 75 -32.43 0.98 -4.14
C ALA A 75 -31.63 0.11 -3.15
N THR A 76 -30.89 -0.88 -3.65
CA THR A 76 -29.69 -1.55 -3.09
C THR A 76 -29.60 -2.92 -3.76
N LEU A 77 -29.20 -2.93 -5.03
CA LEU A 77 -28.93 -4.15 -5.79
C LEU A 77 -27.49 -4.14 -6.27
N LEU A 78 -26.54 -3.80 -5.39
CA LEU A 78 -25.12 -4.06 -5.58
C LEU A 78 -24.49 -4.43 -4.24
N LEU A 79 -24.00 -5.68 -4.20
CA LEU A 79 -23.35 -6.40 -3.10
C LEU A 79 -24.23 -6.72 -1.88
N LYS A 80 -24.79 -7.92 -1.91
CA LYS A 80 -25.26 -8.63 -0.72
C LYS A 80 -24.05 -8.84 0.20
N PRO A 81 -24.08 -8.41 1.47
CA PRO A 81 -23.05 -8.79 2.44
C PRO A 81 -23.04 -10.32 2.52
N GLN A 82 -21.86 -10.93 2.40
CA GLN A 82 -21.72 -12.36 2.61
C GLN A 82 -22.22 -12.68 4.03
N PRO A 83 -23.05 -13.73 4.23
CA PRO A 83 -23.46 -14.14 5.56
C PRO A 83 -22.21 -14.53 6.37
N ARG A 84 -22.05 -13.94 7.56
CA ARG A 84 -20.93 -14.16 8.49
C ARG A 84 -20.79 -15.60 9.00
N ASP A 85 -21.71 -16.48 8.62
CA ASP A 85 -21.85 -17.84 9.13
C ASP A 85 -21.66 -18.91 8.02
N ALA A 86 -21.22 -18.52 6.81
CA ALA A 86 -20.81 -19.51 5.82
C ALA A 86 -19.52 -20.17 6.33
N ASP A 87 -19.53 -21.49 6.54
CA ASP A 87 -18.35 -22.27 6.92
C ASP A 87 -17.17 -21.91 6.01
N HIS A 88 -16.29 -21.01 6.49
CA HIS A 88 -15.07 -20.58 5.78
C HIS A 88 -14.12 -21.75 5.48
N TRP A 89 -14.40 -22.91 6.09
CA TRP A 89 -13.64 -24.14 6.07
C TRP A 89 -14.34 -25.30 5.34
N SER A 90 -15.39 -25.03 4.55
CA SER A 90 -16.05 -26.11 3.80
C SER A 90 -15.03 -26.85 2.92
N LYS A 91 -14.88 -28.15 3.17
CA LYS A 91 -13.99 -29.06 2.44
C LYS A 91 -14.57 -29.49 1.09
N GLU A 92 -15.64 -28.85 0.63
CA GLU A 92 -16.29 -29.21 -0.63
C GLU A 92 -15.34 -28.94 -1.81
N VAL A 93 -15.35 -29.86 -2.77
CA VAL A 93 -14.53 -29.77 -3.97
C VAL A 93 -15.20 -28.77 -4.91
N HIS A 94 -14.71 -27.52 -4.90
CA HIS A 94 -15.21 -26.47 -5.79
C HIS A 94 -14.51 -26.47 -7.15
N VAL A 95 -15.25 -26.06 -8.17
CA VAL A 95 -14.73 -25.86 -9.52
C VAL A 95 -13.86 -24.60 -9.53
N LEU A 96 -12.78 -24.59 -10.32
CA LEU A 96 -11.82 -23.48 -10.40
C LEU A 96 -12.49 -22.11 -10.66
N TRP A 97 -13.55 -22.10 -11.47
CA TRP A 97 -14.31 -20.90 -11.77
C TRP A 97 -15.01 -20.31 -10.54
N ASP A 98 -15.58 -21.18 -9.69
CA ASP A 98 -16.21 -20.76 -8.45
C ASP A 98 -15.17 -20.15 -7.51
N ASP A 99 -13.99 -20.74 -7.40
CA ASP A 99 -12.89 -20.23 -6.58
C ASP A 99 -12.46 -18.81 -6.98
N ILE A 100 -12.42 -18.51 -8.29
CA ILE A 100 -12.09 -17.19 -8.82
C ILE A 100 -13.20 -16.18 -8.51
N VAL A 101 -14.46 -16.52 -8.85
CA VAL A 101 -15.60 -15.60 -8.71
C VAL A 101 -15.89 -15.31 -7.22
N THR A 102 -15.73 -16.31 -6.35
CA THR A 102 -15.98 -16.17 -4.92
C THR A 102 -14.78 -15.63 -4.13
N MET A 103 -13.64 -15.37 -4.78
CA MET A 103 -12.40 -14.92 -4.14
C MET A 103 -11.93 -15.82 -2.99
N ARG A 104 -12.29 -17.11 -2.99
CA ARG A 104 -11.92 -18.07 -1.93
C ARG A 104 -10.41 -18.21 -1.78
N TRP A 105 -9.67 -18.03 -2.87
CA TRP A 105 -8.21 -18.01 -2.88
C TRP A 105 -7.59 -16.91 -2.00
N ALA A 106 -8.33 -15.89 -1.59
CA ALA A 106 -7.83 -14.89 -0.63
C ALA A 106 -7.78 -15.43 0.82
N VAL A 107 -8.53 -16.49 1.11
CA VAL A 107 -8.72 -17.05 2.46
C VAL A 107 -8.21 -18.49 2.57
N VAL A 108 -8.36 -19.29 1.52
CA VAL A 108 -8.05 -20.73 1.52
C VAL A 108 -6.73 -20.99 0.78
N PRO A 109 -5.64 -21.42 1.47
CA PRO A 109 -4.33 -21.60 0.86
C PRO A 109 -4.33 -22.58 -0.32
N SER A 110 -5.07 -23.68 -0.22
CA SER A 110 -5.11 -24.70 -1.28
C SER A 110 -5.73 -24.17 -2.58
N SER A 111 -6.67 -23.24 -2.49
CA SER A 111 -7.26 -22.56 -3.67
C SER A 111 -6.26 -21.58 -4.28
N SER A 112 -5.55 -20.80 -3.46
CA SER A 112 -4.46 -19.92 -3.93
C SER A 112 -3.37 -20.72 -4.65
N VAL A 113 -2.94 -21.87 -4.09
CA VAL A 113 -1.95 -22.75 -4.72
C VAL A 113 -2.42 -23.23 -6.08
N LYS A 114 -3.68 -23.68 -6.22
CA LYS A 114 -4.21 -24.08 -7.53
C LYS A 114 -4.08 -22.96 -8.57
N LEU A 115 -4.41 -21.73 -8.21
CA LEU A 115 -4.30 -20.58 -9.11
C LEU A 115 -2.84 -20.24 -9.47
N LEU A 116 -1.94 -20.27 -8.48
CA LEU A 116 -0.51 -20.03 -8.72
C LEU A 116 0.12 -21.08 -9.63
N MET A 117 -0.32 -22.34 -9.52
CA MET A 117 0.17 -23.42 -10.36
C MET A 117 -0.22 -23.27 -11.83
N ILE A 118 -1.30 -22.55 -12.17
CA ILE A 118 -1.76 -22.43 -13.57
C ILE A 118 -0.72 -21.73 -14.45
N PRO A 119 -0.30 -20.47 -14.19
CA PRO A 119 0.74 -19.84 -15.00
C PRO A 119 2.08 -20.60 -14.95
N LEU A 120 2.41 -21.21 -13.81
CA LEU A 120 3.65 -21.99 -13.66
C LEU A 120 3.67 -23.23 -14.57
N ILE A 121 2.59 -24.01 -14.58
CA ILE A 121 2.46 -25.20 -15.43
C ILE A 121 2.42 -24.80 -16.89
N LEU A 122 1.66 -23.76 -17.24
CA LEU A 122 1.54 -23.27 -18.61
C LEU A 122 2.89 -22.73 -19.13
N TRP A 123 3.62 -21.99 -18.30
CA TRP A 123 4.97 -21.54 -18.60
C TRP A 123 5.91 -22.72 -18.85
N SER A 124 5.91 -23.71 -17.94
CA SER A 124 6.78 -24.90 -18.05
C SER A 124 6.45 -25.75 -19.27
N ALA A 125 5.16 -25.93 -19.56
CA ALA A 125 4.70 -26.64 -20.75
C ALA A 125 5.09 -25.91 -22.04
N TRP A 126 5.03 -24.57 -22.04
CA TRP A 126 5.46 -23.76 -23.18
C TRP A 126 6.96 -23.95 -23.46
N GLU A 127 7.81 -23.78 -22.45
CA GLU A 127 9.26 -24.00 -22.58
C GLU A 127 9.61 -25.44 -23.00
N ALA A 128 8.81 -26.42 -22.55
CA ALA A 128 9.05 -27.82 -22.87
C ALA A 128 8.55 -28.24 -24.26
N MET A 129 7.52 -27.60 -24.82
CA MET A 129 6.86 -28.07 -26.05
C MET A 129 7.14 -27.17 -27.26
N VAL A 130 7.13 -25.85 -27.07
CA VAL A 130 7.10 -24.91 -28.19
C VAL A 130 8.44 -24.81 -28.94
N PRO A 131 9.62 -24.95 -28.32
CA PRO A 131 10.88 -25.00 -29.07
C PRO A 131 10.93 -26.12 -30.14
N TYR A 132 10.13 -27.18 -29.99
CA TYR A 132 10.02 -28.28 -30.96
C TYR A 132 9.06 -27.97 -32.13
N VAL A 133 8.21 -26.95 -32.01
CA VAL A 133 7.17 -26.59 -32.99
C VAL A 133 7.51 -25.28 -33.69
N ALA A 134 8.01 -24.29 -32.95
CA ALA A 134 8.42 -22.99 -33.45
C ALA A 134 9.74 -22.58 -32.78
N THR A 135 10.80 -22.52 -33.59
CA THR A 135 12.07 -21.93 -33.14
C THR A 135 11.89 -20.42 -32.94
N ASP A 136 12.22 -19.94 -31.75
CA ASP A 136 12.28 -18.50 -31.39
C ASP A 136 10.94 -17.81 -31.03
N SER A 137 9.99 -18.55 -30.45
CA SER A 137 8.74 -17.97 -29.92
C SER A 137 8.91 -17.44 -28.48
N TRP A 138 8.43 -16.22 -28.21
CA TRP A 138 8.35 -15.68 -26.84
C TRP A 138 7.27 -16.37 -26.00
N ASN A 139 7.60 -16.71 -24.75
CA ASN A 139 6.69 -17.36 -23.82
C ASN A 139 5.72 -16.34 -23.16
N PRO A 140 4.40 -16.41 -23.45
CA PRO A 140 3.42 -15.44 -22.99
C PRO A 140 3.13 -15.52 -21.49
N PHE A 141 3.56 -16.57 -20.80
CA PHE A 141 3.38 -16.73 -19.35
C PHE A 141 4.54 -16.16 -18.53
N THR A 142 5.66 -15.79 -19.19
CA THR A 142 6.83 -15.18 -18.53
C THR A 142 6.47 -13.95 -17.71
N PRO A 143 5.61 -13.02 -18.17
CA PRO A 143 5.19 -11.86 -17.39
C PRO A 143 4.58 -12.12 -16.02
N PHE A 144 3.98 -13.29 -15.80
CA PHE A 144 3.39 -13.63 -14.50
C PHE A 144 4.46 -13.99 -13.47
N LEU A 145 5.55 -14.62 -13.92
CA LEU A 145 6.56 -15.22 -13.04
C LEU A 145 7.81 -14.34 -12.89
N PHE A 146 8.14 -13.56 -13.92
CA PHE A 146 9.40 -12.82 -13.98
C PHE A 146 9.19 -11.36 -14.39
N ILE A 147 10.11 -10.50 -13.96
CA ILE A 147 10.12 -9.09 -14.35
C ILE A 147 10.28 -8.95 -15.88
N SER A 148 9.41 -8.15 -16.50
CA SER A 148 9.35 -7.97 -17.95
C SER A 148 10.10 -6.72 -18.43
N HIS A 149 10.29 -6.57 -19.75
CA HIS A 149 10.85 -5.37 -20.39
C HIS A 149 12.34 -5.08 -20.11
N LEU A 150 13.19 -6.09 -20.26
CA LEU A 150 14.65 -5.92 -20.31
C LEU A 150 15.02 -4.98 -21.48
N MET A 151 15.95 -4.05 -21.23
CA MET A 151 16.47 -3.16 -22.26
C MET A 151 17.47 -3.88 -23.16
N PRO A 152 17.26 -3.90 -24.49
CA PRO A 152 18.17 -4.58 -25.43
C PRO A 152 19.59 -4.00 -25.44
N ASP A 153 19.73 -2.72 -25.10
CA ASP A 153 20.97 -1.94 -25.07
C ASP A 153 21.69 -1.97 -23.72
N SER A 154 21.11 -2.61 -22.70
CA SER A 154 21.76 -2.74 -21.40
C SER A 154 22.89 -3.75 -21.42
N SER A 155 23.97 -3.46 -20.70
CA SER A 155 25.12 -4.36 -20.58
C SER A 155 24.71 -5.65 -19.84
N GLN A 156 25.36 -6.78 -20.15
CA GLN A 156 25.08 -8.04 -19.44
C GLN A 156 25.43 -7.96 -17.95
N ASP A 157 26.42 -7.14 -17.59
CA ASP A 157 26.88 -6.97 -16.20
C ASP A 157 26.00 -6.00 -15.38
N ASP A 158 25.24 -5.13 -16.04
CA ASP A 158 24.27 -4.21 -15.44
C ASP A 158 22.98 -4.17 -16.27
N PRO A 159 22.12 -5.19 -16.14
CA PRO A 159 20.87 -5.26 -16.88
C PRO A 159 19.91 -4.19 -16.39
N GLN A 160 19.27 -3.49 -17.32
CA GLN A 160 18.35 -2.40 -17.01
C GLN A 160 16.96 -2.70 -17.56
N TYR A 161 15.93 -2.38 -16.79
CA TYR A 161 14.54 -2.66 -17.15
C TYR A 161 13.76 -1.38 -17.37
N ARG A 162 12.82 -1.41 -18.31
CA ARG A 162 11.80 -0.37 -18.48
C ARG A 162 10.48 -0.82 -17.86
N LYS A 163 9.57 0.12 -17.70
CA LYS A 163 8.20 -0.15 -17.27
C LYS A 163 7.35 -0.59 -18.46
N GLY A 164 6.32 -1.38 -18.22
CA GLY A 164 5.31 -1.65 -19.24
C GLY A 164 4.12 -2.44 -18.74
N TRP A 165 3.16 -2.70 -19.62
CA TRP A 165 1.87 -3.28 -19.26
C TRP A 165 1.96 -4.71 -18.73
N PHE A 166 3.02 -5.45 -19.08
CA PHE A 166 3.26 -6.79 -18.54
C PHE A 166 3.61 -6.79 -17.06
N ASP A 167 4.02 -5.65 -16.49
CA ASP A 167 4.20 -5.50 -15.05
C ASP A 167 2.86 -5.69 -14.29
N LEU A 168 1.71 -5.41 -14.92
CA LEU A 168 0.39 -5.65 -14.31
C LEU A 168 0.08 -7.15 -14.16
N LEU A 169 0.56 -7.99 -15.09
CA LEU A 169 0.40 -9.44 -15.00
C LEU A 169 1.22 -10.02 -13.85
N PHE A 170 2.45 -9.51 -13.68
CA PHE A 170 3.28 -9.79 -12.51
C PHE A 170 2.55 -9.41 -11.23
N VAL A 171 2.10 -8.16 -11.12
CA VAL A 171 1.38 -7.69 -9.92
C VAL A 171 0.13 -8.53 -9.63
N ALA A 172 -0.68 -8.86 -10.64
CA ALA A 172 -1.88 -9.70 -10.48
C ALA A 172 -1.55 -11.11 -9.96
N TYR A 173 -0.50 -11.74 -10.49
CA TYR A 173 -0.03 -13.04 -10.01
C TYR A 173 0.44 -12.94 -8.55
N TYR A 174 1.22 -11.90 -8.23
CA TYR A 174 1.80 -11.75 -6.90
C TYR A 174 0.79 -11.31 -5.82
N ILE A 175 -0.38 -10.75 -6.19
CA ILE A 175 -1.49 -10.57 -5.24
C ILE A 175 -1.96 -11.94 -4.72
N ILE A 176 -2.14 -12.92 -5.61
CA ILE A 176 -2.54 -14.28 -5.23
C ILE A 176 -1.42 -14.95 -4.41
N PHE A 177 -0.16 -14.70 -4.79
CA PHE A 177 1.01 -15.18 -4.05
C PHE A 177 1.00 -14.66 -2.62
N TRP A 178 0.81 -13.36 -2.41
CA TRP A 178 0.77 -12.78 -1.07
C TRP A 178 -0.42 -13.29 -0.25
N SER A 179 -1.59 -13.47 -0.86
CA SER A 179 -2.72 -14.13 -0.18
C SER A 179 -2.38 -15.56 0.26
N CYS A 180 -1.71 -16.34 -0.60
CA CYS A 180 -1.27 -17.70 -0.27
C CYS A 180 -0.27 -17.70 0.90
N ILE A 181 0.77 -16.85 0.83
CA ILE A 181 1.80 -16.75 1.85
C ILE A 181 1.21 -16.31 3.18
N ARG A 182 0.37 -15.26 3.18
CA ARG A 182 -0.35 -14.77 4.38
C ARG A 182 -1.10 -15.89 5.08
N GLN A 183 -1.98 -16.58 4.36
CA GLN A 183 -2.82 -17.62 4.96
C GLN A 183 -1.99 -18.82 5.41
N THR A 184 -0.99 -19.24 4.63
CA THR A 184 -0.11 -20.34 4.99
C THR A 184 0.66 -20.04 6.28
N LEU A 185 1.25 -18.86 6.39
CA LEU A 185 2.00 -18.45 7.57
C LEU A 185 1.10 -18.30 8.80
N ILE A 186 -0.06 -17.68 8.67
CA ILE A 186 -1.01 -17.57 9.78
C ILE A 186 -1.39 -18.97 10.28
N LEU A 187 -1.89 -19.84 9.39
CA LEU A 187 -2.46 -21.13 9.78
C LEU A 187 -1.42 -22.14 10.25
N HIS A 188 -0.25 -22.20 9.59
CA HIS A 188 0.74 -23.25 9.83
C HIS A 188 1.92 -22.82 10.70
N VAL A 189 2.15 -21.52 10.89
CA VAL A 189 3.26 -21.02 11.71
C VAL A 189 2.73 -20.28 12.94
N PHE A 190 1.98 -19.20 12.75
CA PHE A 190 1.66 -18.31 13.86
C PHE A 190 0.53 -18.80 14.76
N LEU A 191 -0.51 -19.47 14.24
CA LEU A 191 -1.54 -20.08 15.09
C LEU A 191 -0.97 -21.18 16.01
N PRO A 192 -0.12 -22.12 15.53
CA PRO A 192 0.58 -23.07 16.41
C PRO A 192 1.45 -22.39 17.47
N VAL A 193 2.19 -21.33 17.09
CA VAL A 193 3.01 -20.54 18.03
C VAL A 193 2.13 -19.87 19.09
N ALA A 194 1.01 -19.26 18.69
CA ALA A 194 0.05 -18.65 19.62
C ALA A 194 -0.48 -19.66 20.65
N LYS A 195 -0.80 -20.88 20.20
CA LYS A 195 -1.23 -21.98 21.07
C LYS A 195 -0.13 -22.45 22.01
N HIS A 196 1.11 -22.54 21.52
CA HIS A 196 2.27 -22.89 22.33
C HIS A 196 2.49 -21.91 23.49
N PHE A 197 2.36 -20.60 23.22
CA PHE A 197 2.44 -19.55 24.22
C PHE A 197 1.14 -19.30 25.00
N ARG A 198 0.10 -20.12 24.79
CA ARG A 198 -1.21 -20.03 25.48
C ARG A 198 -1.86 -18.64 25.38
N VAL A 199 -1.75 -18.01 24.21
CA VAL A 199 -2.43 -16.75 23.91
C VAL A 199 -3.95 -16.96 24.04
N ARG A 200 -4.66 -15.99 24.65
CA ARG A 200 -6.13 -16.01 24.81
C ARG A 200 -6.82 -16.25 23.47
N GLU A 201 -7.82 -17.14 23.43
CA GLU A 201 -8.52 -17.53 22.20
C GLU A 201 -9.02 -16.33 21.38
N ALA A 202 -9.58 -15.32 22.05
CA ALA A 202 -10.06 -14.08 21.42
C ALA A 202 -8.97 -13.27 20.69
N ARG A 203 -7.69 -13.59 20.89
CA ARG A 203 -6.53 -12.86 20.34
C ARG A 203 -5.67 -13.70 19.40
N VAL A 204 -5.94 -15.00 19.27
CA VAL A 204 -5.09 -15.91 18.49
C VAL A 204 -5.06 -15.49 17.01
N GLU A 205 -6.18 -15.09 16.44
CA GLU A 205 -6.23 -14.59 15.06
C GLU A 205 -5.41 -13.30 14.90
N ARG A 206 -5.56 -12.36 15.83
CA ARG A 206 -4.79 -11.10 15.83
C ARG A 206 -3.29 -11.35 15.97
N PHE A 207 -2.90 -12.30 16.82
CA PHE A 207 -1.51 -12.74 16.95
C PHE A 207 -0.97 -13.26 15.61
N GLY A 208 -1.76 -14.08 14.92
CA GLY A 208 -1.42 -14.57 13.58
C GLY A 208 -1.16 -13.46 12.58
N GLU A 209 -2.05 -12.48 12.54
CA GLU A 209 -1.96 -11.35 11.62
C GLU A 209 -0.76 -10.44 11.93
N GLN A 210 -0.46 -10.18 13.21
CA GLN A 210 0.75 -9.44 13.59
C GLN A 210 2.03 -10.23 13.32
N GLY A 211 1.99 -11.55 13.47
CA GLY A 211 3.11 -12.43 13.13
C GLY A 211 3.46 -12.32 11.66
N TYR A 212 2.45 -12.41 10.80
CA TYR A 212 2.61 -12.23 9.36
C TYR A 212 3.16 -10.86 9.01
N ALA A 213 2.57 -9.79 9.57
CA ALA A 213 3.02 -8.42 9.34
C ALA A 213 4.49 -8.23 9.74
N MET A 214 4.89 -8.69 10.93
CA MET A 214 6.28 -8.61 11.39
C MET A 214 7.25 -9.29 10.41
N LEU A 215 6.92 -10.50 9.94
CA LEU A 215 7.77 -11.23 9.01
C LEU A 215 7.85 -10.54 7.64
N TYR A 216 6.72 -10.05 7.14
CA TYR A 216 6.67 -9.29 5.89
C TYR A 216 7.57 -8.06 5.95
N PHE A 217 7.35 -7.18 6.92
CA PHE A 217 8.10 -5.93 7.07
C PHE A 217 9.59 -6.17 7.35
N ALA A 218 9.93 -7.25 8.05
CA ALA A 218 11.33 -7.59 8.30
C ALA A 218 12.05 -7.99 7.01
N VAL A 219 11.42 -8.83 6.19
CA VAL A 219 11.99 -9.29 4.92
C VAL A 219 12.05 -8.14 3.91
N MET A 220 10.95 -7.42 3.74
CA MET A 220 10.86 -6.33 2.77
C MET A 220 11.70 -5.11 3.18
N GLY A 221 11.70 -4.75 4.46
CA GLY A 221 12.58 -3.71 4.99
C GLY A 221 14.06 -4.04 4.80
N ALA A 222 14.48 -5.28 5.08
CA ALA A 222 15.86 -5.71 4.84
C ALA A 222 16.23 -5.68 3.35
N TRP A 223 15.32 -6.11 2.47
CA TRP A 223 15.54 -6.05 1.02
C TRP A 223 15.62 -4.60 0.52
N GLY A 224 14.75 -3.71 0.99
CA GLY A 224 14.77 -2.28 0.68
C GLY A 224 16.05 -1.59 1.12
N VAL A 225 16.56 -1.90 2.33
CA VAL A 225 17.85 -1.38 2.83
C VAL A 225 19.00 -1.85 1.95
N ARG A 226 19.02 -3.14 1.57
CA ARG A 226 20.02 -3.68 0.64
C ARG A 226 20.00 -2.92 -0.69
N ILE A 227 18.82 -2.75 -1.30
CA ILE A 227 18.67 -2.04 -2.56
C ILE A 227 19.14 -0.59 -2.42
N MET A 228 18.76 0.10 -1.33
CA MET A 228 19.24 1.45 -1.07
C MET A 228 20.76 1.51 -0.98
N GLY A 229 21.40 0.51 -0.36
CA GLY A 229 22.86 0.42 -0.24
C GLY A 229 23.58 0.21 -1.57
N GLN A 230 22.91 -0.36 -2.58
CA GLN A 230 23.43 -0.49 -3.93
C GLN A 230 23.20 0.77 -4.78
N LEU A 231 22.24 1.62 -4.39
CA LEU A 231 21.89 2.83 -5.11
C LEU A 231 22.72 4.02 -4.62
N PRO A 232 22.91 5.06 -5.46
CA PRO A 232 23.53 6.30 -5.04
C PRO A 232 22.70 7.08 -4.01
N THR A 233 21.51 6.60 -3.63
CA THR A 233 20.64 7.22 -2.64
C THR A 233 21.01 6.91 -1.19
N TRP A 234 21.96 5.99 -0.94
CA TRP A 234 22.44 5.68 0.41
C TRP A 234 23.11 6.88 1.09
N TRP A 235 22.80 7.26 2.34
CA TRP A 235 21.61 6.97 3.15
C TRP A 235 20.72 8.22 3.13
N TYR A 236 19.57 8.14 2.47
CA TYR A 236 18.65 9.27 2.23
C TYR A 236 19.33 10.52 1.61
N ARG A 237 20.26 10.32 0.66
CA ARG A 237 20.85 11.40 -0.14
C ARG A 237 19.82 11.96 -1.13
N THR A 238 19.06 12.96 -0.68
CA THR A 238 17.88 13.46 -1.39
C THR A 238 18.22 14.15 -2.71
N GLU A 239 19.42 14.72 -2.86
CA GLU A 239 19.86 15.38 -4.08
C GLU A 239 19.83 14.44 -5.30
N VAL A 240 20.11 13.16 -5.06
CA VAL A 240 20.15 12.12 -6.09
C VAL A 240 18.75 11.80 -6.62
N TYR A 241 17.70 11.98 -5.80
CA TYR A 241 16.30 11.77 -6.23
C TYR A 241 15.94 12.69 -7.40
N TRP A 242 16.41 13.94 -7.31
CA TRP A 242 16.08 15.02 -8.24
C TRP A 242 17.05 15.08 -9.43
N ASN A 243 18.36 14.95 -9.18
CA ASN A 243 19.38 14.95 -10.24
C ASN A 243 19.19 13.79 -11.22
N SER A 244 18.78 12.62 -10.72
CA SER A 244 18.60 11.41 -11.53
C SER A 244 17.19 11.32 -12.12
N TYR A 245 16.34 12.33 -11.94
CA TYR A 245 14.99 12.32 -12.50
C TYR A 245 15.02 12.69 -13.99
N PRO A 246 14.28 12.00 -14.86
CA PRO A 246 13.42 10.83 -14.61
C PRO A 246 14.18 9.49 -14.65
N GLN A 247 13.82 8.57 -13.74
CA GLN A 247 14.35 7.20 -13.74
C GLN A 247 13.60 6.32 -14.77
N TRP A 248 13.89 6.45 -16.06
CA TRP A 248 13.27 5.61 -17.10
C TRP A 248 13.72 4.15 -17.06
N THR A 249 14.94 3.93 -16.57
CA THR A 249 15.56 2.63 -16.43
C THR A 249 15.66 2.28 -14.96
N ILE A 250 15.38 1.01 -14.64
CA ILE A 250 15.30 0.52 -13.27
C ILE A 250 16.16 -0.75 -13.18
N PRO A 251 17.08 -0.83 -12.19
CA PRO A 251 17.79 -2.06 -11.90
C PRO A 251 16.82 -3.21 -11.56
N PRO A 252 17.16 -4.47 -11.88
CA PRO A 252 16.28 -5.62 -11.70
C PRO A 252 15.80 -5.79 -10.26
N GLU A 253 16.71 -5.70 -9.29
CA GLU A 253 16.37 -5.84 -7.87
C GLU A 253 15.36 -4.77 -7.43
N LEU A 254 15.58 -3.50 -7.81
CA LEU A 254 14.67 -2.40 -7.50
C LEU A 254 13.31 -2.58 -8.17
N LYS A 255 13.27 -3.02 -9.43
CA LYS A 255 12.02 -3.25 -10.15
C LYS A 255 11.21 -4.37 -9.50
N ALA A 256 11.84 -5.52 -9.24
CA ALA A 256 11.19 -6.65 -8.58
C ALA A 256 10.63 -6.24 -7.20
N TYR A 257 11.44 -5.55 -6.41
CA TYR A 257 11.03 -5.02 -5.11
C TYR A 257 9.80 -4.11 -5.21
N TYR A 258 9.78 -3.19 -6.17
CA TYR A 258 8.65 -2.28 -6.39
C TYR A 258 7.36 -3.00 -6.75
N LEU A 259 7.43 -3.98 -7.66
CA LEU A 259 6.27 -4.74 -8.09
C LEU A 259 5.75 -5.67 -6.98
N MET A 260 6.66 -6.22 -6.17
CA MET A 260 6.31 -7.02 -4.98
C MET A 260 5.61 -6.17 -3.91
N GLN A 261 6.13 -4.98 -3.60
CA GLN A 261 5.48 -4.02 -2.70
C GLN A 261 4.10 -3.62 -3.23
N MET A 262 3.99 -3.29 -4.53
CA MET A 262 2.70 -2.96 -5.16
C MET A 262 1.69 -4.10 -5.00
N ALA A 263 2.10 -5.34 -5.28
CA ALA A 263 1.24 -6.51 -5.16
C ALA A 263 0.77 -6.73 -3.72
N TYR A 264 1.65 -6.55 -2.74
CA TYR A 264 1.29 -6.66 -1.31
C TYR A 264 0.26 -5.61 -0.91
N TRP A 265 0.50 -4.34 -1.22
CA TRP A 265 -0.41 -3.25 -0.85
C TRP A 265 -1.78 -3.39 -1.52
N LEU A 266 -1.83 -3.87 -2.77
CA LEU A 266 -3.09 -4.21 -3.44
C LEU A 266 -3.78 -5.42 -2.79
N GLN A 267 -3.01 -6.43 -2.37
CA GLN A 267 -3.52 -7.57 -1.62
C GLN A 267 -4.10 -7.14 -0.25
N GLN A 268 -3.51 -6.15 0.41
CA GLN A 268 -4.00 -5.65 1.70
C GLN A 268 -5.32 -4.87 1.55
N ILE A 269 -5.51 -4.11 0.46
CA ILE A 269 -6.83 -3.55 0.12
C ILE A 269 -7.86 -4.65 -0.07
N LEU A 270 -7.51 -5.73 -0.78
CA LEU A 270 -8.44 -6.82 -1.04
C LEU A 270 -8.94 -7.42 0.29
N VAL A 271 -8.03 -7.61 1.24
CA VAL A 271 -8.37 -8.06 2.61
C VAL A 271 -9.31 -7.09 3.31
N LEU A 272 -9.06 -5.79 3.20
CA LEU A 272 -9.88 -4.75 3.80
C LEU A 272 -11.30 -4.70 3.19
N VAL A 273 -11.40 -4.71 1.86
CA VAL A 273 -12.67 -4.65 1.12
C VAL A 273 -13.52 -5.90 1.33
N LEU A 274 -12.89 -7.07 1.41
CA LEU A 274 -13.57 -8.33 1.69
C LEU A 274 -13.99 -8.46 3.17
N GLY A 275 -13.61 -7.50 4.03
CA GLY A 275 -13.94 -7.54 5.46
C GLY A 275 -13.34 -8.73 6.18
N LEU A 276 -12.22 -9.27 5.67
CA LEU A 276 -11.51 -10.40 6.28
C LEU A 276 -10.85 -10.00 7.60
N GLU A 277 -10.68 -8.70 7.82
CA GLU A 277 -10.26 -8.14 9.10
C GLU A 277 -11.45 -7.49 9.83
N LYS A 278 -11.57 -7.75 11.14
CA LYS A 278 -12.62 -7.16 11.98
C LYS A 278 -12.49 -5.61 11.98
N PRO A 279 -13.57 -4.86 11.69
CA PRO A 279 -13.55 -3.39 11.72
C PRO A 279 -13.11 -2.84 13.07
N ARG A 280 -12.35 -1.74 13.05
CA ARG A 280 -11.68 -1.14 14.21
C ARG A 280 -12.19 0.26 14.51
N LYS A 281 -11.73 0.83 15.64
CA LYS A 281 -12.04 2.21 16.04
C LYS A 281 -11.36 3.25 15.12
N ASP A 282 -10.22 2.90 14.51
CA ASP A 282 -9.42 3.71 13.58
C ASP A 282 -9.63 3.32 12.10
N TYR A 283 -10.79 2.72 11.77
CA TYR A 283 -11.05 2.19 10.44
C TYR A 283 -11.00 3.25 9.34
N ALA A 284 -11.44 4.49 9.64
CA ALA A 284 -11.42 5.58 8.67
C ALA A 284 -9.99 6.03 8.33
N GLU A 285 -9.13 6.14 9.35
CA GLU A 285 -7.72 6.47 9.23
C GLU A 285 -6.97 5.36 8.48
N LEU A 286 -7.30 4.09 8.73
CA LEU A 286 -6.74 2.94 8.03
C LEU A 286 -7.11 2.93 6.54
N VAL A 287 -8.38 3.21 6.21
CA VAL A 287 -8.81 3.34 4.80
C VAL A 287 -8.09 4.50 4.14
N ALA A 288 -8.03 5.67 4.79
CA ALA A 288 -7.35 6.84 4.27
C ALA A 288 -5.85 6.56 4.03
N HIS A 289 -5.19 5.86 4.96
CA HIS A 289 -3.83 5.37 4.78
C HIS A 289 -3.70 4.55 3.52
N HIS A 290 -4.54 3.53 3.33
CA HIS A 290 -4.42 2.64 2.18
C HIS A 290 -4.55 3.42 0.88
N MET A 291 -5.47 4.39 0.81
CA MET A 291 -5.59 5.28 -0.35
C MET A 291 -4.31 6.08 -0.61
N VAL A 292 -3.72 6.68 0.44
CA VAL A 292 -2.46 7.44 0.33
C VAL A 292 -1.28 6.53 -0.06
N THR A 293 -1.19 5.34 0.52
CA THR A 293 -0.11 4.39 0.26
C THR A 293 -0.16 3.88 -1.18
N ILE A 294 -1.32 3.47 -1.69
CA ILE A 294 -1.47 3.09 -3.11
C ILE A 294 -1.12 4.25 -4.01
N TRP A 295 -1.60 5.46 -3.69
CA TRP A 295 -1.29 6.65 -4.45
C TRP A 295 0.22 6.91 -4.52
N LEU A 296 0.93 6.80 -3.39
CA LEU A 296 2.38 6.98 -3.33
C LEU A 296 3.10 5.86 -4.09
N VAL A 297 2.73 4.60 -3.87
CA VAL A 297 3.40 3.43 -4.48
C VAL A 297 3.15 3.39 -5.99
N ALA A 298 1.90 3.46 -6.44
CA ALA A 298 1.57 3.48 -7.86
C ALA A 298 2.04 4.78 -8.52
N GLY A 299 1.83 5.93 -7.87
CA GLY A 299 2.21 7.23 -8.40
C GLY A 299 3.71 7.33 -8.64
N SER A 300 4.54 6.98 -7.65
CA SER A 300 6.00 7.02 -7.78
C SER A 300 6.54 6.08 -8.87
N TYR A 301 5.93 4.91 -9.07
CA TYR A 301 6.26 4.02 -10.19
C TYR A 301 5.86 4.65 -11.53
N VAL A 302 4.63 5.15 -11.67
CA VAL A 302 4.11 5.75 -12.92
C VAL A 302 4.90 6.99 -13.32
N VAL A 303 5.25 7.85 -12.37
CA VAL A 303 5.91 9.14 -12.63
C VAL A 303 7.44 9.07 -12.75
N ASN A 304 8.04 7.88 -12.71
CA ASN A 304 9.51 7.66 -12.78
C ASN A 304 10.28 8.25 -11.58
N MET A 305 9.73 8.09 -10.37
CA MET A 305 10.32 8.53 -9.10
C MET A 305 10.58 7.36 -8.16
N THR A 306 11.22 6.30 -8.66
CA THR A 306 11.44 5.06 -7.91
C THR A 306 12.45 5.22 -6.77
N TYR A 307 13.36 6.18 -6.86
CA TYR A 307 14.39 6.43 -5.85
C TYR A 307 13.82 6.99 -4.55
N ILE A 308 13.00 8.05 -4.64
CA ILE A 308 12.28 8.57 -3.47
C ILE A 308 11.25 7.55 -2.97
N GLY A 309 10.61 6.78 -3.86
CA GLY A 309 9.70 5.72 -3.45
C GLY A 309 10.37 4.60 -2.65
N ASN A 310 11.57 4.16 -3.05
CA ASN A 310 12.38 3.22 -2.25
C ASN A 310 12.68 3.79 -0.85
N ALA A 311 13.03 5.09 -0.78
CA ALA A 311 13.26 5.75 0.49
C ALA A 311 12.00 5.81 1.39
N VAL A 312 10.82 6.02 0.80
CA VAL A 312 9.55 5.96 1.52
C VAL A 312 9.29 4.54 2.03
N PHE A 313 9.45 3.50 1.21
CA PHE A 313 9.26 2.11 1.64
C PHE A 313 10.16 1.76 2.83
N VAL A 314 11.47 2.02 2.73
CA VAL A 314 12.41 1.74 3.82
C VAL A 314 12.05 2.50 5.10
N SER A 315 11.58 3.74 4.99
CA SER A 315 11.16 4.51 6.16
C SER A 315 9.88 3.98 6.81
N MET A 316 9.08 3.23 6.06
CA MET A 316 7.83 2.68 6.56
C MET A 316 8.04 1.32 7.20
N ASP A 317 8.63 0.40 6.45
CA ASP A 317 8.71 -1.01 6.83
C ASP A 317 9.54 -1.22 8.11
N ILE A 318 10.63 -0.46 8.33
CA ILE A 318 11.52 -0.67 9.48
C ILE A 318 10.80 -0.45 10.82
N PRO A 319 10.16 0.71 11.10
CA PRO A 319 9.32 0.90 12.28
C PRO A 319 8.27 -0.19 12.51
N ASP A 320 7.66 -0.68 11.44
CA ASP A 320 6.54 -1.63 11.53
C ASP A 320 6.95 -3.00 12.04
N VAL A 321 8.21 -3.38 11.80
CA VAL A 321 8.80 -4.57 12.44
C VAL A 321 8.75 -4.45 13.95
N PHE A 322 9.21 -3.32 14.50
CA PHE A 322 9.26 -3.10 15.95
C PHE A 322 7.85 -2.97 16.53
N LEU A 323 6.94 -2.37 15.78
CA LEU A 323 5.55 -2.19 16.14
C LEU A 323 4.85 -3.55 16.26
N ALA A 324 4.91 -4.38 15.21
CA ALA A 324 4.35 -5.72 15.22
C ALA A 324 5.02 -6.62 16.28
N ALA A 325 6.34 -6.51 16.45
CA ALA A 325 7.06 -7.22 17.51
C ALA A 325 6.58 -6.81 18.91
N SER A 326 6.36 -5.52 19.16
CA SER A 326 5.87 -5.03 20.46
C SER A 326 4.51 -5.62 20.83
N LEU A 327 3.61 -5.78 19.84
CA LEU A 327 2.31 -6.42 20.04
C LEU A 327 2.40 -7.92 20.27
N LEU A 328 3.23 -8.62 19.49
CA LEU A 328 3.43 -10.06 19.67
C LEU A 328 3.95 -10.36 21.08
N LEU A 329 4.91 -9.56 21.55
CA LEU A 329 5.45 -9.65 22.91
C LEU A 329 4.38 -9.33 23.98
N ASN A 330 3.46 -8.40 23.68
CA ASN A 330 2.33 -8.11 24.55
C ASN A 330 1.35 -9.29 24.64
N TYR A 331 1.03 -9.94 23.52
CA TYR A 331 0.12 -11.08 23.51
C TYR A 331 0.63 -12.30 24.29
N ILE A 332 1.95 -12.52 24.33
CA ILE A 332 2.57 -13.60 25.11
C ILE A 332 2.97 -13.18 26.54
N LYS A 333 2.57 -11.97 26.98
CA LYS A 333 2.85 -11.41 28.31
C LYS A 333 4.36 -11.38 28.67
N ALA A 334 5.21 -11.05 27.69
CA ALA A 334 6.66 -10.93 27.89
C ALA A 334 7.06 -9.51 28.34
N ASP A 335 6.74 -9.13 29.57
CA ASP A 335 6.74 -7.72 30.01
C ASP A 335 8.05 -6.97 29.82
N ARG A 336 9.19 -7.55 30.20
CA ARG A 336 10.50 -6.90 30.02
C ARG A 336 10.84 -6.69 28.56
N ALA A 337 10.62 -7.70 27.74
CA ALA A 337 10.93 -7.64 26.30
C ALA A 337 9.99 -6.66 25.59
N LYS A 338 8.68 -6.68 25.92
CA LYS A 338 7.67 -5.76 25.42
C LYS A 338 8.11 -4.31 25.65
N VAL A 339 8.51 -3.95 26.86
CA VAL A 339 8.92 -2.58 27.21
C VAL A 339 10.15 -2.15 26.42
N VAL A 340 11.19 -3.00 26.35
CA VAL A 340 12.41 -2.68 25.60
C VAL A 340 12.12 -2.44 24.12
N VAL A 341 11.33 -3.32 23.49
CA VAL A 341 10.95 -3.19 22.08
C VAL A 341 10.05 -1.98 21.86
N PHE A 342 9.10 -1.70 22.77
CA PHE A 342 8.22 -0.54 22.67
C PHE A 342 8.98 0.79 22.79
N VAL A 343 9.94 0.90 23.72
CA VAL A 343 10.79 2.09 23.82
C VAL A 343 11.65 2.25 22.56
N THR A 344 12.21 1.15 22.06
CA THR A 344 12.97 1.15 20.79
C THR A 344 12.11 1.62 19.62
N LEU A 345 10.87 1.12 19.54
CA LEU A 345 9.87 1.54 18.56
C LEU A 345 9.66 3.06 18.58
N LEU A 346 9.51 3.70 19.75
CA LEU A 346 9.30 5.15 19.81
C LEU A 346 10.45 5.93 19.14
N PHE A 347 11.70 5.53 19.38
CA PHE A 347 12.88 6.17 18.77
C PHE A 347 12.97 5.87 17.26
N VAL A 348 12.79 4.61 16.87
CA VAL A 348 12.83 4.18 15.47
C VAL A 348 11.71 4.87 14.68
N TRP A 349 10.49 4.91 15.21
CA TRP A 349 9.35 5.60 14.62
C TRP A 349 9.64 7.09 14.43
N ALA A 350 10.10 7.79 15.47
CA ALA A 350 10.39 9.21 15.38
C ALA A 350 11.47 9.51 14.31
N TYR A 351 12.51 8.68 14.23
CA TYR A 351 13.56 8.85 13.23
C TYR A 351 13.04 8.57 11.80
N PHE A 352 12.48 7.39 11.56
CA PHE A 352 12.10 6.98 10.20
C PHE A 352 10.80 7.62 9.70
N ARG A 353 9.73 7.62 10.51
CA ARG A 353 8.42 8.14 10.11
C ARG A 353 8.31 9.66 10.18
N HIS A 354 9.14 10.35 10.99
CA HIS A 354 9.09 11.82 11.10
C HIS A 354 10.34 12.49 10.56
N TYR A 355 11.51 12.26 11.14
CA TYR A 355 12.71 12.98 10.73
C TYR A 355 13.04 12.75 9.24
N LEU A 356 13.11 11.49 8.79
CA LEU A 356 13.41 11.20 7.38
C LEU A 356 12.29 11.64 6.42
N ASN A 357 11.02 11.56 6.84
CA ASN A 357 9.91 12.07 6.06
C ASN A 357 10.00 13.60 5.88
N LEU A 358 10.29 14.33 6.96
CA LEU A 358 10.52 15.79 6.92
C LEU A 358 11.74 16.15 6.05
N VAL A 359 12.81 15.34 6.07
CA VAL A 359 13.96 15.50 5.16
C VAL A 359 13.54 15.36 3.69
N MET A 360 12.75 14.34 3.36
CA MET A 360 12.20 14.16 2.00
C MET A 360 11.29 15.33 1.59
N MET A 361 10.40 15.76 2.50
CA MET A 361 9.54 16.94 2.28
C MET A 361 10.34 18.22 2.09
N TRP A 362 11.41 18.42 2.85
CA TRP A 362 12.30 19.58 2.71
C TRP A 362 13.02 19.59 1.35
N SER A 363 13.41 18.41 0.86
CA SER A 363 14.07 18.27 -0.45
C SER A 363 13.17 18.70 -1.62
N LEU A 364 11.85 18.53 -1.51
CA LEU A 364 10.89 19.03 -2.52
C LEU A 364 10.91 20.57 -2.65
N TRP A 365 11.24 21.29 -1.58
CA TRP A 365 11.29 22.75 -1.61
C TRP A 365 12.65 23.29 -2.02
N THR A 366 13.72 22.60 -1.61
CA THR A 366 15.10 23.09 -1.76
C THR A 366 15.81 22.50 -2.97
N GLN A 367 15.48 21.28 -3.37
CA GLN A 367 16.23 20.49 -4.36
C GLN A 367 15.42 20.12 -5.60
N TYR A 368 14.11 20.38 -5.64
CA TYR A 368 13.30 20.13 -6.86
C TYR A 368 13.80 20.87 -8.10
N GLY A 369 14.49 22.01 -7.92
CA GLY A 369 15.14 22.73 -9.01
C GLY A 369 16.31 21.99 -9.66
N LEU A 370 16.85 20.95 -9.01
CA LEU A 370 17.91 20.09 -9.54
C LEU A 370 17.42 19.17 -10.67
N ILE A 371 16.12 19.03 -10.86
CA ILE A 371 15.57 18.27 -11.98
C ILE A 371 16.09 18.87 -13.30
N PRO A 372 16.66 18.06 -14.20
CA PRO A 372 17.14 18.51 -15.50
C PRO A 372 16.10 19.34 -16.25
N GLU A 373 16.54 20.40 -16.93
CA GLU A 373 15.64 21.38 -17.56
C GLU A 373 14.67 20.74 -18.57
N PHE A 374 15.15 19.78 -19.36
CA PHE A 374 14.31 19.05 -20.32
C PHE A 374 13.18 18.25 -19.64
N ALA A 375 13.34 17.90 -18.37
CA ALA A 375 12.41 17.11 -17.57
C ALA A 375 11.48 17.97 -16.67
N ARG A 376 11.69 19.30 -16.62
CA ARG A 376 10.85 20.23 -15.84
C ARG A 376 9.57 20.63 -16.57
N ARG A 377 8.88 19.64 -17.15
CA ARG A 377 7.65 19.82 -17.95
C ARG A 377 6.66 18.68 -17.70
N PHE A 378 5.43 18.88 -18.15
CA PHE A 378 4.41 17.83 -18.14
C PHE A 378 4.32 17.20 -19.53
N SER A 379 4.94 16.04 -19.71
CA SER A 379 4.84 15.24 -20.93
C SER A 379 4.82 13.74 -20.59
N PRO A 380 3.64 13.20 -20.25
CA PRO A 380 3.46 11.79 -19.91
C PRO A 380 3.98 10.83 -20.98
N LEU A 381 3.85 11.19 -22.26
CA LEU A 381 4.30 10.36 -23.39
C LEU A 381 5.81 10.18 -23.41
N ASP A 382 6.56 11.17 -22.93
CA ASP A 382 8.02 11.10 -22.79
C ASP A 382 8.45 10.51 -21.43
N GLY A 383 7.49 10.12 -20.58
CA GLY A 383 7.75 9.67 -19.21
C GLY A 383 8.15 10.79 -18.25
N VAL A 384 7.82 12.05 -18.56
CA VAL A 384 8.19 13.22 -17.76
C VAL A 384 6.95 13.83 -17.08
N TRP A 385 7.01 13.94 -15.75
CA TRP A 385 5.85 14.28 -14.90
C TRP A 385 6.14 15.38 -13.88
N ALA A 386 7.24 16.12 -14.03
CA ALA A 386 7.72 17.07 -13.03
C ALA A 386 7.66 18.55 -13.49
N PRO A 387 6.50 19.08 -13.91
CA PRO A 387 6.35 20.52 -14.12
C PRO A 387 6.51 21.28 -12.79
N GLY A 388 6.65 22.60 -12.82
CA GLY A 388 6.84 23.40 -11.59
C GLY A 388 5.77 23.21 -10.52
N TRP A 389 4.54 22.84 -10.89
CA TRP A 389 3.46 22.53 -9.96
C TRP A 389 3.51 21.09 -9.38
N GLY A 390 4.25 20.17 -10.02
CA GLY A 390 4.35 18.77 -9.63
C GLY A 390 4.88 18.57 -8.21
N LYS A 391 5.77 19.46 -7.75
CA LYS A 391 6.27 19.46 -6.37
C LYS A 391 5.17 19.59 -5.32
N TYR A 392 4.09 20.33 -5.60
CA TYR A 392 2.98 20.50 -4.64
C TYR A 392 2.17 19.22 -4.50
N LEU A 393 1.98 18.46 -5.59
CA LEU A 393 1.31 17.17 -5.54
C LEU A 393 2.11 16.18 -4.71
N MET A 394 3.42 16.06 -4.98
CA MET A 394 4.33 15.17 -4.23
C MET A 394 4.42 15.58 -2.75
N PHE A 395 4.53 16.88 -2.47
CA PHE A 395 4.54 17.40 -1.11
C PHE A 395 3.24 17.10 -0.38
N THR A 396 2.10 17.26 -1.04
CA THR A 396 0.78 16.97 -0.45
C THR A 396 0.67 15.49 -0.10
N SER A 397 1.13 14.57 -0.98
CA SER A 397 1.13 13.13 -0.68
C SER A 397 2.00 12.78 0.53
N LEU A 398 3.22 13.33 0.63
CA LEU A 398 4.08 13.13 1.80
C LEU A 398 3.54 13.81 3.07
N LEU A 399 2.90 14.97 2.94
CA LEU A 399 2.27 15.67 4.06
C LEU A 399 1.08 14.88 4.62
N LEU A 400 0.20 14.35 3.76
CA LEU A 400 -0.91 13.49 4.19
C LEU A 400 -0.39 12.26 4.93
N LEU A 401 0.67 11.66 4.40
CA LEU A 401 1.36 10.55 5.05
C LEU A 401 1.89 10.97 6.42
N GLN A 402 2.60 12.10 6.52
CA GLN A 402 3.13 12.64 7.77
C GLN A 402 2.04 12.94 8.80
N CYS A 403 0.89 13.48 8.39
CA CYS A 403 -0.26 13.72 9.28
C CYS A 403 -0.78 12.42 9.90
N LEU A 404 -0.93 11.37 9.09
CA LEU A 404 -1.31 10.05 9.57
C LEU A 404 -0.27 9.48 10.54
N GLN A 405 1.03 9.61 10.22
CA GLN A 405 2.10 9.17 11.12
C GLN A 405 2.08 9.90 12.46
N ILE A 406 1.80 11.20 12.49
CA ILE A 406 1.67 11.98 13.73
C ILE A 406 0.48 11.49 14.56
N ALA A 407 -0.65 11.19 13.91
CA ALA A 407 -1.83 10.67 14.60
C ALA A 407 -1.51 9.36 15.34
N TRP A 408 -0.91 8.36 14.67
CA TRP A 408 -0.54 7.11 15.36
C TRP A 408 0.58 7.29 16.37
N PHE A 409 1.57 8.16 16.10
CA PHE A 409 2.62 8.44 17.08
C PHE A 409 2.04 9.03 18.37
N SER A 410 1.01 9.88 18.27
CA SER A 410 0.32 10.42 19.44
C SER A 410 -0.36 9.33 20.27
N LEU A 411 -0.90 8.27 19.63
CA LEU A 411 -1.46 7.12 20.33
C LEU A 411 -0.37 6.32 21.05
N MET A 412 0.76 6.06 20.39
CA MET A 412 1.89 5.38 21.02
C MET A 412 2.46 6.16 22.20
N LEU A 413 2.62 7.48 22.08
CA LEU A 413 3.05 8.34 23.19
C LEU A 413 2.05 8.32 24.35
N ARG A 414 0.74 8.32 24.05
CA ARG A 414 -0.31 8.22 25.07
C ARG A 414 -0.22 6.89 25.83
N ILE A 415 0.00 5.78 25.14
CA ILE A 415 0.19 4.45 25.73
C ILE A 415 1.45 4.44 26.60
N GLY A 416 2.57 4.98 26.09
CA GLY A 416 3.81 5.11 26.86
C GLY A 416 3.65 5.95 28.12
N TYR A 417 2.94 7.09 28.01
CA TYR A 417 2.65 7.95 29.16
C TYR A 417 1.79 7.23 30.21
N ARG A 418 0.72 6.54 29.80
CA ARG A 418 -0.15 5.74 30.70
C ARG A 418 0.64 4.64 31.39
N ALA A 419 1.54 3.96 30.68
CA ALA A 419 2.36 2.90 31.27
C ALA A 419 3.30 3.45 32.36
N VAL A 420 3.91 4.62 32.14
CA VAL A 420 4.77 5.25 33.14
C VAL A 420 3.96 5.76 34.34
N THR A 421 2.84 6.46 34.12
CA THR A 421 2.04 7.02 35.22
C THR A 421 1.30 5.97 36.03
N SER A 422 0.81 4.89 35.41
CA SER A 422 0.23 3.75 36.12
C SER A 422 1.27 3.02 36.98
N SER A 423 2.51 2.86 36.49
CA SER A 423 3.58 2.26 37.31
C SER A 423 3.96 3.09 38.54
N THR A 424 3.69 4.41 38.53
CA THR A 424 3.93 5.30 39.68
C THR A 424 2.78 5.34 40.70
N VAL A 425 1.59 4.85 40.35
CA VAL A 425 0.42 4.75 41.25
C VAL A 425 0.28 3.28 41.65
N SER A 426 0.75 2.94 42.84
CA SER A 426 0.94 1.56 43.33
C SER A 426 -0.29 0.63 43.25
N ASP A 427 -0.06 -0.55 42.64
CA ASP A 427 -0.48 -1.92 43.00
C ASP A 427 -1.90 -2.13 43.61
N SER A 428 -2.90 -2.17 42.74
CA SER A 428 -4.18 -2.84 43.00
C SER A 428 -4.54 -3.69 41.78
N ARG A 429 -3.97 -4.89 41.77
CA ARG A 429 -4.07 -5.90 40.71
C ARG A 429 -5.41 -6.64 40.79
N GLU A 430 -6.34 -6.19 39.97
CA GLU A 430 -7.45 -6.99 39.39
C GLU A 430 -8.04 -6.30 38.15
N SER A 431 -7.77 -5.00 37.94
CA SER A 431 -8.14 -4.23 36.73
C SER A 431 -7.11 -4.28 35.59
N ASP A 432 -5.99 -5.00 35.76
CA ASP A 432 -4.85 -4.98 34.83
C ASP A 432 -5.20 -5.64 33.48
N ASP A 433 -6.06 -6.67 33.48
CA ASP A 433 -6.45 -7.32 32.23
C ASP A 433 -7.37 -6.42 31.37
N GLU A 434 -8.21 -5.53 31.92
CA GLU A 434 -9.04 -4.62 31.11
C GLU A 434 -8.23 -3.42 30.55
N ASP A 435 -7.27 -2.93 31.33
CA ASP A 435 -6.39 -1.83 30.92
C ASP A 435 -5.32 -2.27 29.91
N GLU A 436 -4.81 -3.49 30.04
CA GLU A 436 -4.00 -4.15 29.00
C GLU A 436 -4.81 -4.40 27.72
N ASP A 437 -6.13 -4.57 27.83
CA ASP A 437 -7.03 -4.80 26.70
C ASP A 437 -7.29 -3.51 25.92
N GLU A 438 -7.50 -2.38 26.61
CA GLU A 438 -7.56 -1.06 25.97
C GLU A 438 -6.22 -0.64 25.37
N ALA A 439 -5.12 -0.80 26.10
CA ALA A 439 -3.79 -0.45 25.60
C ALA A 439 -3.39 -1.33 24.40
N CYS A 440 -3.81 -2.59 24.38
CA CYS A 440 -3.60 -3.47 23.24
C CYS A 440 -4.51 -3.13 22.06
N ASP A 441 -5.74 -2.69 22.29
CA ASP A 441 -6.64 -2.23 21.23
C ASP A 441 -6.16 -0.89 20.63
N ASP A 442 -5.66 0.03 21.46
CA ASP A 442 -5.05 1.30 21.04
C ASP A 442 -3.69 1.09 20.34
N ALA A 443 -2.87 0.16 20.83
CA ALA A 443 -1.63 -0.24 20.15
C ALA A 443 -1.92 -1.01 18.86
N ALA A 444 -2.92 -1.91 18.84
CA ALA A 444 -3.33 -2.63 17.63
C ALA A 444 -3.97 -1.70 16.58
N ALA A 445 -4.61 -0.61 16.99
CA ALA A 445 -4.97 0.49 16.10
C ALA A 445 -3.71 1.12 15.48
N ALA A 446 -2.64 1.32 16.25
CA ALA A 446 -1.37 1.81 15.71
C ALA A 446 -0.61 0.79 14.83
N THR A 447 -0.87 -0.52 14.95
CA THR A 447 0.08 -1.56 14.46
C THR A 447 -0.23 -2.20 13.10
N LYS A 448 -1.45 -2.12 12.58
CA LYS A 448 -1.72 -2.65 11.20
C LYS A 448 -2.04 -1.54 10.20
N SER A 449 -1.57 -0.35 10.51
CA SER A 449 -1.66 0.87 9.71
C SER A 449 -0.28 1.37 9.28
N GLY A 450 0.74 0.52 9.44
CA GLY A 450 2.10 0.72 8.96
C GLY A 450 2.26 0.19 7.56
#